data_AF-A0AAV7K6B4-F1
#
_entry.id   AF-A0AAV7K6B4-F1
#
_cell.length_a   1.000
_cell.length_b   1.000
_cell.length_c   1.000
_cell.angle_alpha   90.00
_cell.angle_beta   90.00
_cell.angle_gamma   90.00
#
_symmetry.space_group_name_H-M   'P 1'
#
loop_
_entity.id
_entity.type
_entity.pdbx_description
1 polymer ?
#
loop_
_entity_poly.entity_id
_entity_poly.type
_entity_poly.pdbx_seq_one_letter_code
_entity_poly.pdbx_strand_id
1 'polypeptide(L)'
;MFINRPFLFQQDGAPAHTAKINQQWLRNTISDFIFKEEWLPSSQDLNSKVFLLWSILETNAYTTSHRSIKSLKTSLSREWAKIPQEMLRAAVEPISKRLRAVIKKKGGFIEQLNIV
;
A
#
# COMPACT_ATOMS: atom_id res chain seq x y z
N MET A 1 2.71 3.14 16.02
CA MET A 1 3.51 4.29 15.55
C MET A 1 4.96 3.86 15.59
N PHE A 2 5.74 4.07 14.52
CA PHE A 2 7.15 3.62 14.40
C PHE A 2 8.11 4.46 15.26
N ILE A 3 7.76 4.70 16.52
CA ILE A 3 8.54 5.55 17.42
C ILE A 3 9.93 4.95 17.56
N ASN A 4 10.96 5.76 17.26
CA ASN A 4 12.38 5.39 17.29
C ASN A 4 12.82 4.31 16.29
N ARG A 5 12.11 4.11 15.17
CA ARG A 5 12.59 3.27 14.07
C ARG A 5 12.54 4.02 12.74
N PRO A 6 13.60 3.94 11.91
CA PRO A 6 13.55 4.47 10.56
C PRO A 6 12.45 3.75 9.78
N PHE A 7 11.70 4.51 9.00
CA PHE A 7 10.69 4.00 8.08
C PHE A 7 10.77 4.79 6.77
N LEU A 8 10.41 4.13 5.68
CA LEU A 8 10.26 4.74 4.37
C LEU A 8 8.77 4.83 4.05
N PHE A 9 8.26 6.03 3.82
CA PHE A 9 6.87 6.23 3.41
C PHE A 9 6.69 6.01 1.91
N GLN A 10 5.71 5.18 1.54
CA GLN A 10 5.37 4.86 0.16
C GLN A 10 3.88 5.12 -0.09
N GLN A 11 3.58 5.79 -1.20
CA GLN A 11 2.23 6.04 -1.73
C GLN A 11 2.23 5.91 -3.25
N ASP A 12 1.06 5.80 -3.88
CA ASP A 12 0.97 5.69 -5.34
C ASP A 12 1.15 7.04 -6.06
N GLY A 13 1.15 6.99 -7.40
CA GLY A 13 1.36 8.15 -8.25
C GLY A 13 0.09 8.97 -8.56
N ALA A 14 -0.99 8.86 -7.78
CA ALA A 14 -2.23 9.58 -8.12
C ALA A 14 -2.00 11.10 -8.16
N PRO A 15 -2.79 11.87 -8.94
CA PRO A 15 -2.58 13.32 -9.11
C PRO A 15 -2.55 14.10 -7.79
N ALA A 16 -3.38 13.70 -6.81
CA ALA A 16 -3.36 14.30 -5.48
C ALA A 16 -2.01 14.06 -4.78
N HIS A 17 -1.46 12.86 -4.84
CA HIS A 17 -0.20 12.50 -4.19
C HIS A 17 1.03 13.13 -4.87
N THR A 18 0.97 13.38 -6.17
CA THR A 18 2.08 13.96 -6.97
C THR A 18 2.02 15.50 -7.07
N ALA A 19 0.96 16.12 -6.55
CA ALA A 19 0.80 17.57 -6.50
C ALA A 19 1.95 18.25 -5.73
N LYS A 20 2.39 19.43 -6.21
CA LYS A 20 3.51 20.19 -5.62
C LYS A 20 3.31 20.45 -4.12
N ILE A 21 2.09 20.82 -3.72
CA ILE A 21 1.76 21.12 -2.33
C ILE A 21 1.94 19.90 -1.41
N ASN A 22 1.51 18.71 -1.86
CA ASN A 22 1.60 17.48 -1.08
C ASN A 22 3.04 16.96 -1.01
N GLN A 23 3.78 17.01 -2.13
CA GLN A 23 5.20 16.67 -2.14
C GLN A 23 6.02 17.60 -1.25
N GLN A 24 5.71 18.90 -1.21
CA GLN A 24 6.37 19.83 -0.30
C GLN A 24 6.05 19.53 1.17
N TRP A 25 4.79 19.20 1.47
CA TRP A 25 4.40 18.81 2.82
C TRP A 25 5.15 17.55 3.29
N LEU A 26 5.30 16.55 2.42
CA LEU A 26 6.06 15.33 2.73
C LEU A 26 7.52 15.62 3.03
N ARG A 27 8.19 16.45 2.22
CA ARG A 27 9.58 16.89 2.46
C ARG A 27 9.76 17.55 3.82
N ASN A 28 8.76 18.31 4.26
CA ASN A 28 8.84 19.07 5.52
C ASN A 28 8.46 18.23 6.76
N THR A 29 7.72 17.14 6.58
CA THR A 29 7.03 16.46 7.70
C THR A 29 7.48 15.02 7.90
N ILE A 30 7.87 14.32 6.83
CA ILE A 30 8.21 12.90 6.85
C ILE A 30 9.72 12.75 6.69
N SER A 31 10.33 11.95 7.57
CA SER A 31 11.79 11.78 7.61
C SER A 31 12.35 11.15 6.33
N ASP A 32 11.64 10.18 5.75
CA ASP A 32 12.03 9.52 4.51
C ASP A 32 10.79 9.04 3.73
N PHE A 33 10.74 9.31 2.43
CA PHE A 33 9.64 8.92 1.56
C PHE A 33 10.09 8.82 0.10
N ILE A 34 9.38 8.02 -0.68
CA ILE A 34 9.67 7.86 -2.11
C ILE A 34 9.15 9.06 -2.89
N PHE A 35 10.04 9.76 -3.59
CA PHE A 35 9.68 10.92 -4.39
C PHE A 35 8.87 10.49 -5.62
N LYS A 36 8.02 11.40 -6.12
CA LYS A 36 7.23 11.11 -7.32
C LYS A 36 8.11 10.77 -8.53
N GLU A 37 9.32 11.33 -8.60
CA GLU A 37 10.28 11.10 -9.67
C GLU A 37 10.93 9.70 -9.61
N GLU A 38 10.94 9.09 -8.43
CA GLU A 38 11.46 7.74 -8.20
C GLU A 38 10.39 6.67 -8.47
N TRP A 39 9.14 7.08 -8.71
CA TRP A 39 8.04 6.20 -8.96
C TRP A 39 7.99 5.76 -10.42
N LEU A 40 7.97 4.45 -10.64
CA LEU A 40 7.71 3.89 -11.96
C LEU A 40 6.25 4.19 -12.35
N PRO A 41 5.99 4.78 -13.54
CA PRO A 41 4.64 4.95 -14.04
C PRO A 41 3.89 3.61 -14.08
N SER A 42 2.62 3.60 -13.69
CA SER A 42 1.75 2.41 -13.74
C SER A 42 2.25 1.19 -12.95
N SER A 43 3.01 1.42 -11.87
CA SER A 43 3.55 0.37 -11.00
C SER A 43 2.52 -0.22 -10.01
N GLN A 44 1.30 -0.48 -10.48
CA GLN A 44 0.26 -1.17 -9.70
C GLN A 44 0.76 -2.54 -9.20
N ASP A 45 1.66 -3.14 -9.98
CA ASP A 45 2.44 -4.28 -9.59
C ASP A 45 3.02 -4.07 -8.20
N LEU A 46 3.83 -3.05 -7.90
CA LEU A 46 4.53 -2.90 -6.62
C LEU A 46 3.62 -2.84 -5.37
N ASN A 47 2.32 -2.58 -5.54
CA ASN A 47 1.30 -2.58 -4.49
C ASN A 47 0.38 -3.83 -4.47
N SER A 48 0.64 -4.86 -5.28
CA SER A 48 -0.25 -6.02 -5.48
C SER A 48 -0.74 -6.74 -4.21
N LYS A 49 0.04 -6.76 -3.14
CA LYS A 49 -0.38 -7.38 -1.87
C LYS A 49 -1.16 -6.42 -0.96
N VAL A 50 -0.99 -5.11 -1.12
CA VAL A 50 -1.89 -4.11 -0.52
C VAL A 50 -3.28 -4.24 -1.15
N PHE A 51 -3.36 -4.56 -2.46
CA PHE A 51 -4.64 -4.88 -3.12
C PHE A 51 -5.34 -6.11 -2.50
N LEU A 52 -4.60 -7.17 -2.15
CA LEU A 52 -5.17 -8.33 -1.43
C LEU A 52 -5.78 -7.92 -0.09
N LEU A 53 -5.08 -7.09 0.69
CA LEU A 53 -5.60 -6.56 1.97
C LEU A 53 -6.88 -5.75 1.78
N TRP A 54 -6.92 -4.90 0.75
CA TRP A 54 -8.15 -4.16 0.39
C TRP A 54 -9.29 -5.11 0.02
N SER A 55 -9.03 -6.14 -0.78
CA SER A 55 -10.04 -7.12 -1.17
C SER A 55 -10.60 -7.90 0.03
N ILE A 56 -9.75 -8.28 1.00
CA ILE A 56 -10.19 -8.91 2.25
C ILE A 56 -11.09 -7.97 3.05
N LEU A 57 -10.67 -6.72 3.22
CA LEU A 57 -11.45 -5.71 3.96
C LEU A 57 -12.79 -5.45 3.29
N GLU A 58 -12.81 -5.27 1.98
CA GLU A 58 -14.03 -5.03 1.21
C GLU A 58 -14.99 -6.21 1.35
N THR A 59 -14.50 -7.43 1.08
CA THR A 59 -15.30 -8.66 1.18
C THR A 59 -15.91 -8.83 2.56
N ASN A 60 -15.12 -8.65 3.61
CA ASN A 60 -15.57 -8.90 4.98
C ASN A 60 -16.44 -7.76 5.53
N ALA A 61 -16.08 -6.51 5.25
CA ALA A 61 -16.79 -5.35 5.80
C ALA A 61 -18.13 -5.12 5.11
N TYR A 62 -18.28 -5.54 3.84
CA TYR A 62 -19.51 -5.40 3.04
C TYR A 62 -20.39 -6.65 3.01
N THR A 63 -20.14 -7.65 3.88
CA THR A 63 -21.08 -8.76 4.11
C THR A 63 -22.48 -8.31 4.49
N THR A 64 -22.62 -7.09 5.03
CA THR A 64 -23.89 -6.43 5.35
C THR A 64 -23.96 -5.05 4.71
N SER A 65 -25.16 -4.64 4.27
CA SER A 65 -25.39 -3.28 3.78
C SER A 65 -25.26 -2.23 4.90
N HIS A 66 -24.62 -1.10 4.59
CA HIS A 66 -24.39 0.01 5.52
C HIS A 66 -25.25 1.22 5.15
N ARG A 67 -26.11 1.68 6.06
CA ARG A 67 -26.97 2.86 5.85
C ARG A 67 -26.34 4.19 6.28
N SER A 68 -25.11 4.16 6.79
CA SER A 68 -24.39 5.35 7.23
C SER A 68 -22.88 5.20 7.11
N ILE A 69 -22.17 6.33 6.97
CA ILE A 69 -20.71 6.36 7.03
C ILE A 69 -20.21 5.81 8.38
N LYS A 70 -20.95 6.07 9.48
CA LYS A 70 -20.59 5.56 10.82
C LYS A 70 -20.60 4.04 10.86
N SER A 71 -21.66 3.39 10.35
CA SER A 71 -21.73 1.93 10.36
C SER A 71 -20.65 1.29 9.49
N LEU A 72 -20.36 1.90 8.33
CA LEU A 72 -19.27 1.46 7.45
C LEU A 72 -17.91 1.56 8.15
N LYS A 73 -17.58 2.71 8.75
CA LYS A 73 -16.31 2.89 9.49
C LYS A 73 -16.16 1.89 10.64
N THR A 74 -17.24 1.62 11.38
CA THR A 74 -17.23 0.61 12.45
C THR A 74 -16.97 -0.79 11.90
N SER A 75 -17.61 -1.17 10.80
CA SER A 75 -17.40 -2.47 10.14
C SER A 75 -15.95 -2.62 9.68
N LEU A 76 -15.43 -1.63 8.93
CA LEU A 76 -14.04 -1.62 8.45
C LEU A 76 -13.03 -1.72 9.60
N SER A 77 -13.23 -0.97 10.69
CA SER A 77 -12.34 -1.00 11.85
C SER A 77 -12.35 -2.36 12.55
N ARG A 78 -13.53 -2.99 12.65
CA ARG A 78 -13.68 -4.33 13.22
C ARG A 78 -12.99 -5.38 12.36
N GLU A 79 -13.19 -5.35 11.05
CA GLU A 79 -12.56 -6.33 10.14
C GLU A 79 -11.05 -6.12 10.04
N TRP A 80 -10.58 -4.87 10.05
CA TRP A 80 -9.14 -4.56 10.13
C TRP A 80 -8.48 -5.18 11.37
N ALA A 81 -9.13 -5.09 12.54
CA ALA A 81 -8.61 -5.65 13.78
C ALA A 81 -8.50 -7.19 13.76
N LYS A 82 -9.20 -7.87 12.84
CA LYS A 82 -9.11 -9.33 12.66
C LYS A 82 -7.97 -9.75 11.74
N ILE A 83 -7.38 -8.82 10.98
CA ILE A 83 -6.31 -9.14 10.04
C ILE A 83 -5.05 -9.50 10.84
N PRO A 84 -4.53 -10.72 10.70
CA PRO A 84 -3.35 -11.12 11.45
C PRO A 84 -2.11 -10.34 11.03
N GLN A 85 -1.20 -10.11 11.98
CA GLN A 85 0.03 -9.35 11.72
C GLN A 85 0.96 -10.07 10.73
N GLU A 86 0.97 -11.40 10.73
CA GLU A 86 1.71 -12.20 9.76
C GLU A 86 1.23 -11.96 8.32
N MET A 87 -0.07 -11.74 8.12
CA MET A 87 -0.64 -11.43 6.81
C MET A 87 -0.20 -10.05 6.32
N LEU A 88 -0.17 -9.06 7.23
CA LEU A 88 0.35 -7.72 6.94
C LEU A 88 1.84 -7.77 6.56
N ARG A 89 2.64 -8.57 7.26
CA ARG A 89 4.07 -8.75 6.95
C ARG A 89 4.26 -9.43 5.60
N ALA A 90 3.56 -10.54 5.36
CA ALA A 90 3.60 -11.27 4.09
C ALA A 90 3.16 -10.42 2.90
N ALA A 91 2.34 -9.39 3.13
CA ALA A 91 1.97 -8.44 2.09
C ALA A 91 3.13 -7.50 1.71
N VAL A 92 3.96 -7.07 2.66
CA VAL A 92 5.02 -6.08 2.43
C VAL A 92 6.35 -6.74 2.06
N GLU A 93 6.68 -7.86 2.68
CA GLU A 93 7.97 -8.55 2.57
C GLU A 93 8.42 -8.86 1.12
N PRO A 94 7.53 -9.24 0.17
CA PRO A 94 7.94 -9.50 -1.21
C PRO A 94 8.41 -8.28 -2.00
N ILE A 95 8.23 -7.05 -1.50
CA ILE A 95 8.47 -5.82 -2.28
C ILE A 95 9.90 -5.77 -2.86
N SER A 96 10.92 -6.13 -2.07
CA SER A 96 12.31 -6.13 -2.54
C SER A 96 12.56 -7.18 -3.63
N LYS A 97 11.94 -8.35 -3.54
CA LYS A 97 12.05 -9.39 -4.58
C LYS A 97 11.38 -8.94 -5.88
N ARG A 98 10.29 -8.19 -5.77
CA ARG A 98 9.53 -7.66 -6.91
C ARG A 98 10.28 -6.52 -7.59
N LEU A 99 10.86 -5.60 -6.82
CA LEU A 99 11.76 -4.57 -7.36
C LEU A 99 12.93 -5.20 -8.14
N ARG A 100 13.58 -6.23 -7.60
CA ARG A 100 14.64 -6.97 -8.32
C ARG A 100 14.13 -7.60 -9.63
N ALA A 101 12.92 -8.14 -9.63
CA ALA A 101 12.32 -8.71 -10.84
C ALA A 101 12.03 -7.65 -11.91
N VAL A 102 11.51 -6.47 -11.52
CA VAL A 102 11.30 -5.33 -12.42
C VAL A 102 12.62 -4.84 -13.01
N ILE A 103 13.67 -4.72 -12.19
CA ILE A 103 15.03 -4.37 -12.64
C ILE A 103 15.53 -5.39 -13.67
N LYS A 104 15.41 -6.69 -13.39
CA LYS A 104 15.79 -7.76 -14.33
C LYS A 104 15.02 -7.69 -15.66
N LYS A 105 13.77 -7.23 -15.61
CA LYS A 105 12.90 -7.01 -16.79
C LYS A 105 13.08 -5.63 -17.43
N LYS A 106 14.05 -4.83 -16.98
CA LYS A 106 14.31 -3.46 -17.47
C LYS A 106 13.05 -2.57 -17.45
N GLY A 107 12.27 -2.67 -16.36
CA GLY A 107 11.01 -1.92 -16.22
C GLY A 107 9.78 -2.59 -16.83
N GLY A 108 9.93 -3.78 -17.44
CA GLY A 108 8.80 -4.56 -17.94
C GLY A 108 7.93 -5.16 -16.83
N PHE A 109 6.72 -5.57 -17.23
CA PHE A 109 5.72 -6.21 -16.36
C PHE A 109 6.28 -7.45 -15.65
N ILE A 110 5.84 -7.65 -14.39
CA ILE A 110 6.12 -8.84 -13.61
C ILE A 110 4.80 -9.54 -13.25
N GLU A 111 4.71 -10.84 -13.51
CA GLU A 111 3.58 -11.63 -13.03
C GLU A 111 3.53 -11.63 -11.50
N GLN A 112 2.36 -11.97 -10.94
CA GLN A 112 2.27 -12.27 -9.51
C GLN A 112 3.30 -13.36 -9.19
N LEU A 113 4.35 -12.98 -8.46
CA LEU A 113 5.31 -13.95 -7.96
C LEU A 113 4.55 -14.82 -6.96
N ASN A 114 4.12 -16.00 -7.40
CA ASN A 114 3.70 -17.08 -6.52
C ASN A 114 4.91 -17.45 -5.68
N ILE A 115 4.94 -16.88 -4.49
CA ILE A 115 5.81 -17.33 -3.42
C ILE A 115 4.83 -17.96 -2.46
N VAL A 116 4.87 -19.29 -2.53
CA VAL A 116 4.18 -20.27 -1.68
C VAL A 116 4.17 -19.81 -0.23
#